data_AF-A0A7R8Z5L1-F1
#
_entry.id   AF-A0A7R8Z5L1-F1
#
_cell.length_a   1.000
_cell.length_b   1.000
_cell.length_c   1.000
_cell.angle_alpha   90.00
_cell.angle_beta   90.00
_cell.angle_gamma   90.00
#
_symmetry.space_group_name_H-M   'P 1'
#
loop_
_entity.id
_entity.type
_entity.pdbx_description
1 polymer ?
#
loop_
_entity_poly.entity_id
_entity_poly.type
_entity_poly.pdbx_seq_one_letter_code
_entity_poly.pdbx_strand_id
1 'polypeptide(L)'
;MSCIVQSYLQWLQDSDYNPICELCTKELATEDCVRLICYHVYHWACLDQYARQLPATTAPAGYTCPSCKVGIFPAVNLVSAVADVLREKLAGVNWARAGLGLPLVR
;
A
#
# COMPACT_ATOMS: atom_id res chain seq x y z
N MET A 1 -26.78 19.05 -38.40
CA MET A 1 -25.46 18.99 -37.71
C MET A 1 -25.71 18.83 -36.22
N SER A 2 -25.76 17.59 -35.74
CA SER A 2 -25.97 17.26 -34.32
C SER A 2 -24.62 17.00 -33.67
N CYS A 3 -24.11 17.99 -32.95
CA CYS A 3 -22.99 17.80 -32.04
C CYS A 3 -23.52 17.04 -30.81
N ILE A 4 -23.33 15.72 -30.80
CA ILE A 4 -23.62 14.89 -29.64
C ILE A 4 -22.38 14.90 -28.75
N VAL A 5 -22.34 15.83 -27.79
CA VAL A 5 -21.39 15.82 -26.68
C VAL A 5 -21.98 14.99 -25.54
N GLN A 6 -22.25 13.70 -25.77
CA GLN A 6 -22.87 12.82 -24.75
C GLN A 6 -21.93 11.78 -24.14
N SER A 7 -20.69 11.60 -24.61
CA SER A 7 -19.88 10.46 -24.18
C SER A 7 -18.63 10.77 -23.34
N TYR A 8 -18.55 11.94 -22.68
CA TYR A 8 -17.46 12.16 -21.71
C TYR A 8 -17.89 11.95 -20.25
N LEU A 9 -19.20 12.03 -19.95
CA LEU A 9 -19.72 11.80 -18.60
C LEU A 9 -20.00 10.31 -18.29
N GLN A 10 -19.76 9.42 -19.25
CA GLN A 10 -19.95 7.98 -19.11
C GLN A 10 -18.61 7.23 -19.13
N TRP A 11 -17.57 7.88 -18.60
CA TRP A 11 -16.20 7.34 -18.45
C TRP A 11 -15.57 7.67 -17.08
N LEU A 12 -16.39 8.13 -16.13
CA LEU A 12 -15.96 8.53 -14.77
C LEU A 12 -16.78 7.82 -13.68
N GLN A 13 -17.42 6.69 -13.99
CA GLN A 13 -18.35 6.02 -13.07
C GLN A 13 -17.85 4.71 -12.47
N ASP A 14 -16.78 4.11 -13.00
CA ASP A 14 -15.99 3.13 -12.25
C ASP A 14 -14.82 3.88 -11.63
N SER A 15 -15.10 4.61 -10.56
CA SER A 15 -14.05 5.03 -9.66
C SER A 15 -13.44 3.75 -9.10
N ASP A 16 -12.21 3.41 -9.49
CA ASP A 16 -11.42 2.23 -9.05
C ASP A 16 -11.14 2.18 -7.53
N TYR A 17 -12.12 2.55 -6.70
CA TYR A 17 -12.07 2.39 -5.27
C TYR A 17 -12.61 1.00 -4.97
N ASN A 18 -11.72 0.01 -4.95
CA ASN A 18 -12.04 -1.28 -4.37
C ASN A 18 -12.11 -1.12 -2.84
N PRO A 19 -13.30 -1.18 -2.20
CA PRO A 19 -13.42 -1.04 -0.76
C PRO A 19 -13.01 -2.33 -0.03
N ILE A 20 -12.49 -3.33 -0.74
CA ILE A 20 -12.16 -4.65 -0.21
C ILE A 20 -10.64 -4.79 -0.09
N CYS A 21 -10.17 -5.28 1.05
CA CYS A 21 -8.79 -5.69 1.22
C CYS A 21 -8.53 -7.00 0.47
N GLU A 22 -7.62 -7.00 -0.50
CA GLU A 22 -7.32 -8.20 -1.30
C GLU A 22 -6.57 -9.31 -0.53
N LEU A 23 -6.08 -9.04 0.69
CA LEU A 23 -5.42 -10.03 1.54
C LEU A 23 -6.40 -10.89 2.33
N CYS A 24 -7.48 -10.29 2.85
CA CYS A 24 -8.46 -10.97 3.70
C CYS A 24 -9.88 -10.99 3.10
N THR A 25 -10.08 -10.37 1.94
CA THR A 25 -11.36 -10.26 1.23
C THR A 25 -12.49 -9.63 2.05
N LYS A 26 -12.15 -8.73 2.99
CA LYS A 26 -13.10 -7.98 3.83
C LYS A 26 -13.06 -6.49 3.52
N GLU A 27 -14.10 -5.77 3.93
CA GLU A 27 -14.20 -4.32 3.74
C GLU A 27 -13.10 -3.55 4.51
N LEU A 28 -12.44 -2.62 3.82
CA LEU A 28 -11.40 -1.73 4.35
C LEU A 28 -11.95 -0.78 5.43
N ALA A 29 -13.25 -0.48 5.41
CA ALA A 29 -13.88 0.40 6.39
C ALA A 29 -13.92 -0.16 7.83
N THR A 30 -13.59 -1.43 8.02
CA THR A 30 -13.72 -2.13 9.31
C THR A 30 -12.55 -1.92 10.27
N GLU A 31 -11.34 -1.66 9.75
CA GLU A 31 -10.11 -1.61 10.55
C GLU A 31 -9.12 -0.57 10.00
N ASP A 32 -8.00 -0.36 10.72
CA ASP A 32 -6.93 0.52 10.27
C ASP A 32 -6.31 0.03 8.95
N CYS A 33 -6.15 0.95 8.02
CA CYS A 33 -5.70 0.68 6.66
C CYS A 33 -4.41 1.41 6.35
N VAL A 34 -3.68 0.86 5.39
CA VAL A 34 -2.47 1.47 4.84
C VAL A 34 -2.57 1.50 3.33
N ARG A 35 -2.23 2.65 2.75
CA ARG A 35 -2.09 2.83 1.32
C ARG A 35 -0.61 2.73 0.96
N LEU A 36 -0.29 1.84 0.03
CA LEU A 36 1.06 1.71 -0.50
C LEU A 36 1.36 2.79 -1.54
N ILE A 37 2.64 2.97 -1.88
CA ILE A 37 3.05 3.88 -2.97
C ILE A 37 2.49 3.49 -4.34
N CYS A 38 2.12 2.22 -4.52
CA CYS A 38 1.44 1.72 -5.71
C CYS A 38 -0.08 1.91 -5.67
N TYR A 39 -0.59 2.71 -4.73
CA TYR A 39 -2.01 3.05 -4.50
C TYR A 39 -2.94 1.92 -4.04
N HIS A 40 -2.47 0.67 -4.01
CA HIS A 40 -3.22 -0.41 -3.38
C HIS A 40 -3.37 -0.17 -1.87
N VAL A 41 -4.56 -0.49 -1.35
CA VAL A 41 -4.91 -0.31 0.07
C VAL A 41 -5.20 -1.67 0.69
N TYR A 42 -4.63 -1.90 1.86
CA TYR A 42 -4.85 -3.11 2.66
C TYR A 42 -5.09 -2.74 4.11
N HIS A 43 -5.70 -3.65 4.87
CA HIS A 43 -5.64 -3.53 6.32
C HIS A 43 -4.19 -3.58 6.78
N TRP A 44 -3.84 -2.71 7.72
CA TRP A 44 -2.50 -2.66 8.29
C TRP A 44 -2.12 -4.00 8.91
N ALA A 45 -3.03 -4.62 9.65
CA ALA A 45 -2.83 -5.94 10.25
C ALA A 45 -2.56 -7.03 9.20
N CYS A 46 -3.28 -7.00 8.06
CA CYS A 46 -3.08 -7.96 6.99
C CYS A 46 -1.69 -7.79 6.33
N LEU A 47 -1.28 -6.54 6.08
CA LEU A 47 0.04 -6.26 5.53
C LEU A 47 1.17 -6.66 6.50
N ASP A 48 1.02 -6.34 7.79
CA ASP A 48 1.97 -6.71 8.84
C ASP A 48 2.11 -8.24 8.95
N GLN A 49 0.99 -8.97 8.95
CA GLN A 49 0.99 -10.43 8.95
C GLN A 49 1.66 -11.00 7.69
N TYR A 50 1.36 -10.46 6.51
CA TYR A 50 1.99 -10.87 5.26
C TYR A 50 3.51 -10.68 5.31
N ALA A 51 3.97 -9.53 5.80
CA ALA A 51 5.40 -9.24 5.91
C ALA A 51 6.11 -10.14 6.94
N ARG A 52 5.44 -10.49 8.05
CA ARG A 52 5.98 -11.40 9.07
C ARG A 52 6.08 -12.86 8.62
N GLN A 53 5.28 -13.27 7.63
CA GLN A 53 5.39 -14.59 7.03
C GLN A 53 6.65 -14.73 6.16
N LEU A 54 7.23 -13.60 5.72
CA LEU A 54 8.48 -13.61 4.97
C LEU A 54 9.66 -13.94 5.91
N PRO A 55 10.69 -14.64 5.42
CA PRO A 55 11.90 -14.92 6.20
C PRO A 55 12.52 -13.65 6.77
N ALA A 56 13.08 -13.71 7.98
CA ALA A 56 13.80 -12.57 8.57
C ALA A 56 15.03 -12.11 7.76
N THR A 57 15.51 -12.95 6.83
CA THR A 57 16.59 -12.64 5.87
C THR A 57 16.09 -11.95 4.60
N THR A 58 14.79 -11.63 4.52
CA THR A 58 14.21 -10.97 3.35
C THR A 58 14.79 -9.58 3.23
N ALA A 59 15.49 -9.34 2.13
CA ALA A 59 16.02 -8.03 1.81
C ALA A 59 14.88 -7.01 1.70
N PRO A 60 15.14 -5.71 1.92
CA PRO A 60 14.11 -4.66 1.80
C PRO A 60 13.37 -4.69 0.47
N ALA A 61 14.10 -4.97 -0.62
CA ALA A 61 13.53 -5.11 -1.96
C ALA A 61 12.59 -6.31 -2.13
N GLY A 62 12.66 -7.31 -1.24
CA GLY A 62 11.78 -8.48 -1.25
C GLY A 62 10.39 -8.22 -0.68
N TYR A 63 10.23 -7.16 0.12
CA TYR A 63 8.91 -6.74 0.60
C TYR A 63 8.17 -6.02 -0.53
N THR A 64 7.29 -6.77 -1.16
CA THR A 64 6.55 -6.34 -2.34
C THR A 64 5.06 -6.36 -2.11
N CYS A 65 4.35 -5.49 -2.81
CA CYS A 65 2.90 -5.43 -2.83
C CYS A 65 2.33 -6.79 -3.27
N PRO A 66 1.40 -7.39 -2.53
CA PRO A 66 0.79 -8.67 -2.90
C PRO A 66 0.16 -8.66 -4.30
N SER A 67 -0.45 -7.54 -4.71
CA SER A 67 -1.22 -7.42 -5.96
C SER A 67 -0.36 -7.08 -7.18
N CYS A 68 0.53 -6.08 -7.08
CA CYS A 68 1.33 -5.62 -8.22
C CYS A 68 2.83 -5.91 -8.13
N LYS A 69 3.29 -6.54 -7.04
CA LYS A 69 4.71 -6.88 -6.79
C LYS A 69 5.68 -5.70 -6.76
N VAL A 70 5.19 -4.46 -6.77
CA VAL A 70 6.00 -3.25 -6.56
C VAL A 70 6.53 -3.21 -5.13
N GLY A 71 7.76 -2.75 -4.93
CA GLY A 71 8.35 -2.61 -3.59
C GLY A 71 7.48 -1.77 -2.65
N ILE A 72 7.32 -2.23 -1.41
CA ILE A 72 6.53 -1.54 -0.38
C ILE A 72 7.28 -0.30 0.13
N PHE A 73 8.61 -0.35 0.17
CA PHE A 73 9.42 0.75 0.69
C PHE A 73 9.50 1.91 -0.32
N PRO A 74 9.10 3.13 0.08
CA PRO A 74 9.27 4.31 -0.75
C PRO A 74 10.75 4.65 -0.93
N ALA A 75 11.14 5.07 -2.13
CA ALA A 75 12.49 5.56 -2.40
C ALA A 75 12.80 6.79 -1.53
N VAL A 76 14.06 6.97 -1.12
CA VAL A 76 14.47 8.06 -0.21
C VAL A 76 14.17 9.46 -0.75
N ASN A 77 14.20 9.63 -2.06
CA ASN A 77 13.92 10.89 -2.76
C ASN A 77 12.44 11.06 -3.16
N LEU A 78 11.58 10.06 -2.87
CA LEU A 78 10.16 10.14 -3.18
C LEU A 78 9.44 10.99 -2.13
N VAL A 79 9.07 12.21 -2.50
CA VAL A 79 8.29 13.13 -1.66
C VAL A 79 6.82 13.02 -2.05
N SER A 80 6.01 12.46 -1.17
CA SER A 80 4.58 12.26 -1.35
C SER A 80 3.94 12.05 0.02
N ALA A 81 2.77 12.65 0.26
CA ALA A 81 2.04 12.46 1.51
C ALA A 81 1.77 10.98 1.82
N VAL A 82 1.52 10.16 0.78
CA VAL A 82 1.34 8.71 0.94
C VAL A 82 2.64 8.04 1.37
N ALA A 83 3.77 8.44 0.77
CA ALA A 83 5.08 7.90 1.11
C ALA A 83 5.48 8.26 2.55
N ASP A 84 5.19 9.48 3.00
CA ASP A 84 5.53 9.95 4.35
C ASP A 84 4.72 9.19 5.42
N VAL A 85 3.39 9.11 5.25
CA VAL A 85 2.52 8.34 6.15
C VAL A 85 2.92 6.84 6.17
N LEU A 86 3.27 6.29 5.00
CA LEU A 86 3.73 4.90 4.91
C LEU A 86 5.05 4.70 5.66
N ARG A 87 6.02 5.62 5.53
CA ARG A 87 7.29 5.56 6.28
C ARG A 87 7.05 5.58 7.79
N GLU A 88 6.14 6.43 8.26
CA GLU A 88 5.79 6.51 9.68
C GLU A 88 5.21 5.19 10.20
N LYS A 89 4.23 4.61 9.48
CA LYS A 89 3.67 3.30 9.84
C LYS A 89 4.73 2.20 9.83
N LEU A 90 5.57 2.14 8.78
CA LEU A 90 6.65 1.16 8.66
C LEU A 90 7.73 1.34 9.75
N ALA A 91 8.04 2.56 10.16
CA ALA A 91 8.97 2.81 11.26
C ALA A 91 8.46 2.22 12.60
N GLY A 92 7.15 1.98 12.75
CA GLY A 92 6.55 1.36 13.92
C GLY A 92 6.76 -0.17 14.03
N VAL A 93 7.21 -0.86 12.97
CA VAL A 93 7.32 -2.33 12.95
C VAL A 93 8.73 -2.82 12.63
N ASN A 94 9.22 -3.77 13.43
CA ASN A 94 10.61 -4.21 13.38
C ASN A 94 11.05 -4.79 12.02
N TRP A 95 10.17 -5.53 11.32
CA TRP A 95 10.50 -6.10 10.00
C TRP A 95 10.73 -5.01 8.95
N ALA A 96 10.05 -3.87 9.07
CA ALA A 96 10.17 -2.77 8.12
C ALA A 96 11.29 -1.79 8.46
N ARG A 97 11.67 -1.67 9.73
CA ARG A 97 12.79 -0.82 10.16
C ARG A 97 14.10 -1.18 9.49
N ALA A 98 14.38 -2.47 9.33
CA ALA A 98 15.53 -2.95 8.56
C ALA A 98 15.50 -2.45 7.11
N GLY A 99 14.32 -2.38 6.49
CA GLY A 99 14.13 -1.84 5.15
C GLY A 99 14.22 -0.33 5.02
N LEU A 100 13.98 0.39 6.12
CA LEU A 100 14.16 1.85 6.20
C LEU A 100 15.57 2.25 6.67
N GLY A 101 16.47 1.30 6.95
CA GLY A 101 17.79 1.59 7.52
C GLY A 101 17.74 2.13 8.95
N LEU A 102 16.65 1.90 9.68
CA LEU A 102 16.46 2.35 11.05
C LEU A 102 16.94 1.28 12.04
N PRO A 103 17.52 1.67 13.20
CA PRO A 103 17.91 0.72 14.24
C PRO A 103 16.66 -0.01 14.77
N LEU A 104 16.74 -1.29 15.10
CA LEU A 104 15.61 -2.02 15.69
C LEU A 104 15.17 -1.39 17.02
N VAL A 105 13.87 -1.30 17.28
CA VAL A 105 13.39 -0.85 18.61
C VAL A 105 13.53 -2.02 19.58
N ARG A 106 14.13 -1.74 20.75
CA ARG A 106 14.25 -2.70 21.86
C ARG A 106 12.93 -2.83 22.61
#